data_AF-A0A7Y3BCH0-F1
#
_entry.id   AF-A0A7Y3BCH0-F1
#
_cell.length_a   1.000
_cell.length_b   1.000
_cell.length_c   1.000
_cell.angle_alpha   90.00
_cell.angle_beta   90.00
_cell.angle_gamma   90.00
#
_symmetry.space_group_name_H-M   'P 1'
#
loop_
_entity.id
_entity.type
_entity.pdbx_description
1 polymer ?
#
loop_
_entity_poly.entity_id
_entity_poly.type
_entity_poly.pdbx_seq_one_letter_code
_entity_poly.pdbx_strand_id
1 'polypeptide(L)'
;SKGTKLVCVTEGAEGVTGFSAAHQVRVPANKVEVVDTVGAGDTFNAGFMAALSDAGVLSKESIASLGEDTIAAALTLGAKAAAVTVSRAGANPPTRAEL
;
A
#
# COMPACT_ATOMS: atom_id res chain seq x y z
N SER A 1 -18.31 -15.96 -0.02
CA SER A 1 -17.22 -16.92 0.24
C SER A 1 -16.21 -16.33 1.22
N LYS A 2 -15.57 -17.14 2.09
CA LYS A 2 -14.60 -16.69 3.11
C LYS A 2 -13.15 -16.47 2.60
N GLY A 3 -12.90 -16.62 1.30
CA GLY A 3 -11.55 -16.49 0.73
C GLY A 3 -11.08 -15.03 0.60
N THR A 4 -9.77 -14.85 0.45
CA THR A 4 -9.10 -13.56 0.19
C THR A 4 -9.66 -12.87 -1.04
N LYS A 5 -9.83 -11.54 -0.97
CA LYS A 5 -10.43 -10.72 -2.04
C LYS A 5 -9.40 -9.88 -2.80
N LEU A 6 -8.34 -9.51 -2.11
CA LEU A 6 -7.24 -8.72 -2.63
C LEU A 6 -5.95 -9.23 -1.98
N VAL A 7 -4.95 -9.50 -2.81
CA VAL A 7 -3.59 -9.89 -2.39
C VAL A 7 -2.64 -8.79 -2.86
N CYS A 8 -1.82 -8.26 -1.97
CA CYS A 8 -0.77 -7.31 -2.32
C CYS A 8 0.60 -8.00 -2.19
N VAL A 9 1.39 -7.96 -3.26
CA VAL A 9 2.75 -8.49 -3.29
C VAL A 9 3.71 -7.32 -3.40
N THR A 10 4.42 -7.01 -2.32
CA THR A 10 5.45 -5.96 -2.28
C THR A 10 6.78 -6.52 -2.80
N GLU A 11 7.40 -5.81 -3.73
CA GLU A 11 8.60 -6.25 -4.46
C GLU A 11 9.79 -5.31 -4.20
N GLY A 12 9.83 -4.68 -3.01
CA GLY A 12 10.89 -3.75 -2.62
C GLY A 12 10.98 -2.56 -3.57
N ALA A 13 12.14 -2.36 -4.20
CA ALA A 13 12.39 -1.26 -5.13
C ALA A 13 11.57 -1.35 -6.44
N GLU A 14 10.98 -2.50 -6.74
CA GLU A 14 10.14 -2.68 -7.92
C GLU A 14 8.68 -2.23 -7.70
N GLY A 15 8.30 -1.98 -6.45
CA GLY A 15 6.97 -1.49 -6.07
C GLY A 15 6.07 -2.57 -5.49
N VAL A 16 4.81 -2.56 -5.92
CA VAL A 16 3.78 -3.47 -5.42
C VAL A 16 2.81 -3.85 -6.53
N THR A 17 2.40 -5.12 -6.52
CA THR A 17 1.32 -5.61 -7.39
C THR A 17 0.14 -6.09 -6.55
N GLY A 18 -1.06 -5.55 -6.80
CA GLY A 18 -2.31 -5.96 -6.21
C GLY A 18 -3.10 -6.89 -7.13
N PHE A 19 -3.61 -7.99 -6.59
CA PHE A 19 -4.38 -9.01 -7.31
C PHE A 19 -5.76 -9.18 -6.69
N SER A 20 -6.80 -8.94 -7.46
CA SER A 20 -8.18 -9.29 -7.12
C SER A 20 -8.73 -10.30 -8.13
N ALA A 21 -9.99 -10.70 -7.98
CA ALA A 21 -10.64 -11.56 -8.96
C ALA A 21 -10.82 -10.89 -10.35
N ALA A 22 -10.85 -9.55 -10.40
CA ALA A 22 -11.15 -8.79 -11.61
C ALA A 22 -9.95 -7.99 -12.14
N HIS A 23 -8.97 -7.67 -11.29
CA HIS A 23 -7.89 -6.73 -11.59
C HIS A 23 -6.52 -7.24 -11.14
N GLN A 24 -5.51 -6.95 -11.93
CA GLN A 24 -4.09 -7.00 -11.57
C GLN A 24 -3.50 -5.61 -11.75
N VAL A 25 -3.13 -4.96 -10.66
CA VAL A 25 -2.72 -3.55 -10.63
C VAL A 25 -1.30 -3.44 -10.15
N ARG A 26 -0.40 -2.87 -10.94
CA ARG A 26 1.00 -2.64 -10.56
C ARG A 26 1.25 -1.16 -10.31
N VAL A 27 1.88 -0.86 -9.17
CA VAL A 27 2.35 0.48 -8.82
C VAL A 27 3.86 0.43 -8.57
N PRO A 28 4.67 1.22 -9.29
CA PRO A 28 6.12 1.24 -9.06
C PRO A 28 6.46 1.85 -7.70
N ALA A 29 7.60 1.46 -7.12
CA ALA A 29 8.10 2.11 -5.91
C ALA A 29 8.52 3.56 -6.20
N ASN A 30 8.40 4.42 -5.19
CA ASN A 30 9.04 5.73 -5.23
C ASN A 30 10.54 5.55 -5.04
N LYS A 31 11.34 6.15 -5.92
CA LYS A 31 12.80 6.13 -5.81
C LYS A 31 13.24 7.05 -4.67
N VAL A 32 13.91 6.48 -3.69
CA VAL A 32 14.47 7.18 -2.53
C VAL A 32 15.86 6.63 -2.23
N GLU A 33 16.67 7.41 -1.53
CA GLU A 33 17.90 6.90 -0.91
C GLU A 33 17.51 6.02 0.28
N VAL A 34 17.93 4.75 0.27
CA VAL A 34 17.59 3.78 1.31
C VAL A 34 18.58 3.90 2.46
N VAL A 35 18.05 4.11 3.67
CA VAL A 35 18.81 4.19 4.93
C VAL A 35 18.62 2.91 5.76
N ASP A 36 17.38 2.45 5.91
CA ASP A 36 17.00 1.24 6.67
C ASP A 36 15.70 0.68 6.05
N THR A 37 15.40 -0.61 6.18
CA THR A 37 14.15 -1.21 5.68
C THR A 37 13.19 -1.66 6.78
N VAL A 38 13.59 -1.53 8.05
CA VAL A 38 12.78 -1.94 9.20
C VAL A 38 11.46 -1.16 9.23
N GLY A 39 10.33 -1.89 9.32
CA GLY A 39 8.99 -1.29 9.40
C GLY A 39 8.38 -0.83 8.07
N ALA A 40 9.05 -1.03 6.92
CA ALA A 40 8.51 -0.66 5.62
C ALA A 40 7.18 -1.36 5.29
N GLY A 41 7.08 -2.66 5.60
CA GLY A 41 5.86 -3.45 5.37
C GLY A 41 4.69 -3.01 6.26
N ASP A 42 4.95 -2.72 7.53
CA ASP A 42 3.93 -2.20 8.44
C ASP A 42 3.44 -0.82 8.01
N THR A 43 4.37 0.03 7.54
CA THR A 43 4.03 1.35 6.98
C THR A 43 3.21 1.23 5.70
N PHE A 44 3.57 0.30 4.81
CA PHE A 44 2.79 0.00 3.62
C PHE A 44 1.35 -0.37 4.00
N ASN A 45 1.19 -1.29 4.96
CA ASN A 45 -0.13 -1.72 5.44
C ASN A 45 -0.94 -0.55 6.00
N ALA A 46 -0.32 0.32 6.80
CA ALA A 46 -0.96 1.50 7.36
C ALA A 46 -1.42 2.48 6.26
N GLY A 47 -0.56 2.81 5.31
CA GLY A 47 -0.91 3.68 4.18
C GLY A 47 -2.01 3.08 3.29
N PHE A 48 -1.92 1.78 3.01
CA PHE A 48 -2.92 1.05 2.24
C PHE A 48 -4.30 1.06 2.91
N MET A 49 -4.37 0.71 4.20
CA MET A 49 -5.63 0.74 4.96
C MET A 49 -6.17 2.15 5.16
N ALA A 50 -5.29 3.15 5.35
CA ALA A 50 -5.68 4.55 5.44
C ALA A 50 -6.37 5.04 4.16
N ALA A 51 -5.82 4.71 2.98
CA ALA A 51 -6.45 5.06 1.70
C ALA A 51 -7.85 4.43 1.55
N LEU A 52 -8.01 3.15 1.89
CA LEU A 52 -9.31 2.48 1.84
C LEU A 52 -10.30 3.07 2.87
N SER A 53 -9.80 3.46 4.05
CA SER A 53 -10.59 4.13 5.08
C SER A 53 -11.08 5.50 4.61
N ASP A 54 -10.18 6.32 4.04
CA ASP A 54 -10.49 7.66 3.53
C ASP A 54 -11.49 7.59 2.37
N ALA A 55 -11.40 6.56 1.54
CA ALA A 55 -12.37 6.29 0.47
C ALA A 55 -13.69 5.66 0.96
N GLY A 56 -13.83 5.36 2.26
CA GLY A 56 -15.06 4.80 2.84
C GLY A 56 -15.33 3.34 2.43
N VAL A 57 -14.30 2.59 2.01
CA VAL A 57 -14.42 1.23 1.44
C VAL A 57 -13.72 0.15 2.27
N LEU A 58 -13.34 0.46 3.53
CA LEU A 58 -12.70 -0.49 4.43
C LEU A 58 -13.72 -1.44 5.10
N SER A 59 -14.49 -2.15 4.28
CA SER A 59 -15.43 -3.20 4.70
C SER A 59 -15.19 -4.48 3.88
N LYS A 60 -15.64 -5.63 4.36
CA LYS A 60 -15.46 -6.90 3.62
C LYS A 60 -16.22 -6.89 2.30
N GLU A 61 -17.39 -6.27 2.30
CA GLU A 61 -18.29 -6.14 1.15
C GLU A 61 -17.66 -5.24 0.08
N SER A 62 -17.17 -4.06 0.48
CA SER A 62 -16.51 -3.11 -0.43
C SER A 62 -15.21 -3.69 -0.98
N ILE A 63 -14.37 -4.30 -0.13
CA ILE A 63 -13.10 -4.92 -0.55
C ILE A 63 -13.32 -6.01 -1.60
N ALA A 64 -14.45 -6.73 -1.55
CA ALA A 64 -14.76 -7.79 -2.51
C ALA A 64 -15.05 -7.30 -3.92
N SER A 65 -15.25 -5.98 -4.12
CA SER A 65 -15.67 -5.38 -5.38
C SER A 65 -14.96 -4.05 -5.70
N LEU A 66 -13.74 -3.86 -5.18
CA LEU A 66 -12.94 -2.67 -5.48
C LEU A 66 -12.66 -2.56 -6.98
N GLY A 67 -12.87 -1.36 -7.52
CA GLY A 67 -12.43 -1.02 -8.86
C GLY A 67 -10.91 -0.84 -8.93
N GLU A 68 -10.39 -0.91 -10.15
CA GLU A 68 -8.97 -0.74 -10.46
C GLU A 68 -8.37 0.54 -9.87
N ASP A 69 -9.04 1.69 -10.04
CA ASP A 69 -8.57 2.99 -9.56
C ASP A 69 -8.43 3.04 -8.03
N THR A 70 -9.40 2.47 -7.31
CA THR A 70 -9.34 2.41 -5.84
C THR A 70 -8.21 1.52 -5.36
N ILE A 71 -7.96 0.39 -6.04
CA ILE A 71 -6.81 -0.47 -5.76
C ILE A 71 -5.51 0.29 -6.01
N ALA A 72 -5.38 0.93 -7.17
CA ALA A 72 -4.20 1.71 -7.54
C ALA A 72 -3.91 2.83 -6.54
N ALA A 73 -4.93 3.58 -6.11
CA ALA A 73 -4.80 4.64 -5.12
C ALA A 73 -4.33 4.10 -3.76
N ALA A 74 -4.89 2.98 -3.29
CA ALA A 74 -4.50 2.38 -2.03
C ALA A 74 -3.07 1.82 -2.05
N LEU A 75 -2.70 1.12 -3.14
CA LEU A 75 -1.33 0.66 -3.37
C LEU A 75 -0.34 1.83 -3.41
N THR A 76 -0.72 2.92 -4.07
CA THR A 76 0.11 4.13 -4.19
C THR A 76 0.39 4.77 -2.84
N LEU A 77 -0.63 4.94 -2.00
CA LEU A 77 -0.43 5.53 -0.67
C LEU A 77 0.43 4.64 0.23
N GLY A 78 0.20 3.32 0.21
CA GLY A 78 1.03 2.35 0.91
C GLY A 78 2.49 2.41 0.46
N ALA A 79 2.74 2.40 -0.86
CA ALA A 79 4.09 2.45 -1.42
C ALA A 79 4.80 3.78 -1.13
N LYS A 80 4.07 4.91 -1.15
CA LYS A 80 4.61 6.22 -0.79
C LYS A 80 5.00 6.28 0.69
N ALA A 81 4.15 5.78 1.57
CA ALA A 81 4.44 5.77 2.99
C ALA A 81 5.66 4.88 3.32
N ALA A 82 5.73 3.68 2.75
CA ALA A 82 6.87 2.80 2.90
C ALA A 82 8.18 3.42 2.36
N ALA A 83 8.12 4.15 1.24
CA ALA A 83 9.29 4.83 0.70
C ALA A 83 9.87 5.88 1.66
N VAL A 84 9.02 6.62 2.39
CA VAL A 84 9.49 7.57 3.41
C VAL A 84 10.08 6.84 4.61
N THR A 85 9.50 5.72 5.03
CA THR A 85 10.07 4.91 6.12
C THR A 85 11.46 4.42 5.77
N VAL A 86 11.67 3.90 4.55
CA VAL A 86 12.98 3.34 4.19
C VAL A 86 14.06 4.39 3.99
N SER A 87 13.69 5.67 3.85
CA SER A 87 14.64 6.78 3.77
C SER A 87 15.05 7.32 5.14
N ARG A 88 14.66 6.66 6.23
CA ARG A 88 14.92 7.06 7.62
C ARG A 88 15.46 5.86 8.40
N ALA A 89 16.16 6.11 9.50
CA ALA A 89 16.66 5.04 10.37
C ALA A 89 15.53 4.45 11.23
N GLY A 90 15.45 3.11 11.30
CA GLY A 90 14.45 2.36 12.06
C GLY A 90 13.03 2.44 11.50
N ALA A 91 12.07 1.87 12.24
CA ALA A 91 10.65 1.95 11.92
C ALA A 91 10.10 3.36 12.24
N ASN A 92 10.34 4.31 11.33
CA ASN A 92 9.92 5.71 11.44
C ASN A 92 8.91 6.08 10.33
N PRO A 93 7.62 5.71 10.48
CA PRO A 93 6.60 5.96 9.47
C PRO A 93 6.28 7.47 9.34
N PRO A 94 5.86 7.94 8.14
CA PRO A 94 5.46 9.32 7.95
C PRO A 94 4.10 9.63 8.58
N THR A 95 3.94 10.89 8.99
CA THR A 95 2.64 11.51 9.23
C THR A 95 1.97 11.89 7.90
N ARG A 96 0.67 12.22 7.94
CA ARG A 96 -0.06 12.69 6.74
C ARG A 96 0.53 13.96 6.12
N ALA A 97 1.16 14.82 6.91
CA ALA A 97 1.78 16.05 6.42
C ALA A 97 3.10 15.80 5.68
N GLU A 98 3.69 14.62 5.83
CA GLU A 98 4.93 14.19 5.18
C GLU A 98 4.67 13.31 3.95
N LEU A 99 3.40 13.10 3.59
CA LEU A 99 2.93 12.29 2.47
C LEU A 99 2.48 13.11 1.26
#